data_AF-A0A6M0J0G3-F1
#
_entry.id   AF-A0A6M0J0G3-F1
#
_cell.length_a   1.000
_cell.length_b   1.000
_cell.length_c   1.000
_cell.angle_alpha   90.00
_cell.angle_beta   90.00
_cell.angle_gamma   90.00
#
_symmetry.space_group_name_H-M   'P 1'
#
loop_
_entity.id
_entity.type
_entity.pdbx_description
1 polymer ?
#
loop_
_entity_poly.entity_id
_entity_poly.type
_entity_poly.pdbx_seq_one_letter_code
_entity_poly.pdbx_strand_id
1 'polypeptide(L)'
;MKTRQVTQHKELSQRLGRDGSTLTRWLQRYRQGGLEKLLEVKTAPGATPKIPEEILKKLVARLECPQGFSSYGQIVEWLEQEFHLQVKYKTIYRLVRYQLKATLKVPRPVSKEQNEEAVSLFKKTFL
;
A
#
# COMPACT_ATOMS: atom_id res chain seq x y z
N MET A 1 -42.40 -14.50 -0.63
CA MET A 1 -41.80 -15.32 -1.70
C MET A 1 -42.90 -16.08 -2.42
N LYS A 2 -43.60 -15.45 -3.38
CA LYS A 2 -44.65 -16.08 -4.21
C LYS A 2 -44.15 -16.22 -5.65
N THR A 3 -43.22 -17.14 -5.84
CA THR A 3 -43.00 -17.80 -7.13
C THR A 3 -42.63 -19.23 -6.79
N ARG A 4 -43.59 -20.15 -6.91
CA ARG A 4 -43.43 -21.60 -6.70
C ARG A 4 -42.59 -22.22 -7.83
N GLN A 5 -41.39 -21.69 -8.08
CA GLN A 5 -40.59 -22.12 -9.23
C GLN A 5 -39.65 -23.28 -8.91
N VAL A 6 -39.24 -23.45 -7.66
CA VAL A 6 -38.43 -24.60 -7.21
C VAL A 6 -38.72 -24.85 -5.73
N THR A 7 -39.11 -26.07 -5.38
CA THR A 7 -39.36 -26.50 -3.99
C THR A 7 -38.15 -27.18 -3.37
N GLN A 8 -37.24 -27.73 -4.19
CA GLN A 8 -36.13 -28.56 -3.71
C GLN A 8 -34.76 -27.95 -4.05
N HIS A 9 -33.91 -27.87 -3.04
CA HIS A 9 -32.56 -27.29 -3.13
C HIS A 9 -31.69 -27.92 -4.23
N LYS A 10 -31.82 -29.25 -4.45
CA LYS A 10 -31.09 -30.02 -5.46
C LYS A 10 -31.42 -29.61 -6.89
N GLU A 11 -32.68 -29.29 -7.15
CA GLU A 11 -33.16 -28.86 -8.47
C GLU A 11 -32.64 -27.46 -8.81
N LEU A 12 -32.56 -26.58 -7.81
CA LEU A 12 -31.99 -25.25 -7.96
C LEU A 12 -30.49 -25.31 -8.28
N SER A 13 -29.75 -26.20 -7.60
CA SER A 13 -28.33 -26.47 -7.88
C SER A 13 -28.09 -26.94 -9.31
N GLN A 14 -28.88 -27.89 -9.78
CA GLN A 14 -28.79 -28.42 -11.15
C GLN A 14 -29.08 -27.35 -12.19
N ARG A 15 -30.15 -26.56 -11.98
CA ARG A 15 -30.56 -25.50 -12.93
C ARG A 15 -29.57 -24.34 -13.00
N LEU A 16 -28.93 -23.99 -11.90
CA LEU A 16 -27.95 -22.90 -11.84
C LEU A 16 -26.51 -23.36 -12.14
N GLY A 17 -26.27 -24.67 -12.26
CA GLY A 17 -24.93 -25.24 -12.46
C GLY A 17 -23.98 -24.93 -11.30
N ARG A 18 -24.51 -24.80 -10.07
CA ARG A 18 -23.73 -24.46 -8.87
C ARG A 18 -24.00 -25.49 -7.78
N ASP A 19 -22.96 -25.81 -7.02
CA ASP A 19 -23.09 -26.72 -5.89
C ASP A 19 -24.09 -26.20 -4.85
N GLY A 20 -24.78 -27.13 -4.18
CA GLY A 20 -25.77 -26.81 -3.16
C GLY A 20 -25.19 -25.98 -2.01
N SER A 21 -23.95 -26.23 -1.58
CA SER A 21 -23.33 -25.45 -0.51
C SER A 21 -23.20 -23.96 -0.87
N THR A 22 -22.98 -23.65 -2.15
CA THR A 22 -22.87 -22.26 -2.64
C THR A 22 -24.22 -21.55 -2.56
N LEU A 23 -25.31 -22.23 -2.93
CA LEU A 23 -26.66 -21.69 -2.84
C LEU A 23 -27.09 -21.46 -1.39
N THR A 24 -26.85 -22.44 -0.51
CA THR A 24 -27.10 -22.28 0.93
C THR A 24 -26.37 -21.06 1.49
N ARG A 25 -25.09 -20.89 1.15
CA ARG A 25 -24.27 -19.75 1.59
C ARG A 25 -24.82 -18.42 1.08
N TRP A 26 -25.25 -18.34 -0.18
CA TRP A 26 -25.86 -17.12 -0.74
C TRP A 26 -27.21 -16.80 -0.08
N LEU A 27 -28.08 -17.79 0.07
CA LEU A 27 -29.37 -17.62 0.75
C LEU A 27 -29.19 -17.20 2.20
N GLN A 28 -28.23 -17.77 2.92
CA GLN A 28 -27.89 -17.37 4.28
C GLN A 28 -27.43 -15.92 4.35
N ARG A 29 -26.51 -15.50 3.47
CA ARG A 29 -26.06 -14.09 3.39
C ARG A 29 -27.21 -13.13 3.09
N TYR A 30 -28.06 -13.50 2.14
CA TYR A 30 -29.24 -12.71 1.79
C TYR A 30 -30.21 -12.58 2.98
N ARG A 31 -30.48 -13.67 3.72
CA ARG A 31 -31.33 -13.61 4.92
C ARG A 31 -30.74 -12.73 6.03
N GLN A 32 -29.41 -12.62 6.12
CA GLN A 32 -28.73 -11.87 7.17
C GLN A 32 -28.60 -10.36 6.90
N GLY A 33 -28.81 -9.89 5.67
CA GLY A 33 -28.57 -8.48 5.33
C GLY A 33 -29.03 -8.07 3.94
N GLY A 34 -30.01 -8.80 3.39
CA GLY A 34 -30.61 -8.52 2.09
C GLY A 34 -29.62 -8.58 0.94
N LEU A 35 -29.92 -7.78 -0.09
CA LEU A 35 -29.14 -7.72 -1.32
C LEU A 35 -27.75 -7.12 -1.09
N GLU A 36 -27.63 -6.12 -0.22
CA GLU A 36 -26.36 -5.44 0.09
C GLU A 36 -25.30 -6.44 0.58
N LYS A 37 -25.67 -7.32 1.53
CA LYS A 37 -24.77 -8.32 2.09
C LYS A 37 -24.47 -9.49 1.14
N LEU A 38 -25.34 -9.74 0.16
CA LEU A 38 -25.09 -10.73 -0.89
C LEU A 38 -24.07 -10.22 -1.91
N LEU A 39 -24.11 -8.91 -2.20
CA LEU A 39 -23.19 -8.25 -3.13
C LEU A 39 -21.88 -7.81 -2.47
N GLU A 40 -21.75 -7.94 -1.16
CA GLU A 40 -20.54 -7.63 -0.41
C GLU A 40 -19.37 -8.55 -0.83
N VAL A 41 -18.40 -7.99 -1.57
CA VAL A 41 -17.15 -8.66 -1.88
C VAL A 41 -16.23 -8.57 -0.67
N LYS A 42 -16.19 -9.65 0.13
CA LYS A 42 -15.25 -9.76 1.23
C LYS A 42 -13.85 -10.06 0.69
N THR A 43 -12.99 -9.06 0.70
CA THR A 43 -11.56 -9.24 0.52
C THR A 43 -10.97 -9.68 1.86
N ALA A 44 -10.26 -10.80 1.88
CA ALA A 44 -9.55 -11.22 3.09
C ALA A 44 -8.57 -10.10 3.52
N PRO A 45 -8.44 -9.81 4.82
CA PRO A 45 -7.43 -8.89 5.29
C PRO A 45 -6.08 -9.42 4.80
N GLY A 46 -5.35 -8.58 4.07
CA GLY A 46 -4.04 -8.96 3.54
C GLY A 46 -3.04 -9.27 4.65
N ALA A 47 -1.85 -9.73 4.27
CA ALA A 47 -0.77 -9.99 5.23
C ALA A 47 -0.47 -8.73 6.08
N THR A 48 -0.20 -8.95 7.36
CA THR A 48 0.17 -7.86 8.27
C THR A 48 1.44 -7.17 7.76
N PRO A 49 1.44 -5.83 7.67
CA PRO A 49 2.61 -5.10 7.22
C PRO A 49 3.76 -5.27 8.22
N LYS A 50 4.98 -5.48 7.71
CA LYS A 50 6.18 -5.64 8.53
C LYS A 50 6.59 -4.38 9.30
N ILE A 51 6.10 -3.23 8.88
CA ILE A 51 6.39 -1.93 9.50
C ILE A 51 5.10 -1.48 10.19
N PRO A 52 5.10 -1.39 11.53
CA PRO A 52 4.01 -0.81 12.30
C PRO A 52 3.69 0.63 11.86
N GLU A 53 2.44 1.04 12.01
CA GLU A 53 1.97 2.37 11.59
C GLU A 53 2.68 3.50 12.36
N GLU A 54 3.01 3.29 13.63
CA GLU A 54 3.74 4.27 14.45
C GLU A 54 5.14 4.58 13.89
N ILE A 55 5.86 3.55 13.45
CA ILE A 55 7.18 3.69 12.85
C ILE A 55 7.06 4.38 11.49
N LEU A 56 6.00 4.08 10.74
CA LEU A 56 5.72 4.74 9.46
C LEU A 56 5.49 6.24 9.65
N LYS A 57 4.74 6.66 10.68
CA LYS A 57 4.55 8.09 11.01
C LYS A 57 5.86 8.78 11.33
N LYS A 58 6.73 8.15 12.13
CA LYS A 58 8.07 8.68 12.45
C LYS A 58 8.95 8.80 11.20
N LEU A 59 8.90 7.81 10.31
CA LEU A 59 9.62 7.84 9.04
C LEU A 59 9.18 9.00 8.15
N VAL A 60 7.87 9.26 8.06
CA VAL A 60 7.33 10.40 7.28
C VAL A 60 7.82 11.72 7.85
N ALA A 61 7.71 11.92 9.17
CA ALA A 61 8.19 13.14 9.82
C ALA A 61 9.69 13.38 9.56
N ARG A 62 10.50 12.30 9.58
CA ARG A 62 11.94 12.38 9.31
C ARG A 62 12.25 12.68 7.84
N LEU A 63 11.45 12.19 6.89
CA LEU A 63 11.57 12.48 5.45
C LEU A 63 11.23 13.94 5.10
N GLU A 64 10.37 14.58 5.90
CA GLU A 64 10.02 16.00 5.76
C GLU A 64 11.10 16.93 6.30
N CYS A 65 11.91 16.47 7.27
CA CYS A 65 13.02 17.25 7.80
C CYS A 65 14.06 17.62 6.72
N PRO A 66 14.69 18.81 6.81
CA PRO A 66 15.66 19.29 5.82
C PRO A 66 16.93 18.42 5.73
N GLN A 67 17.37 17.82 6.84
CA GLN A 67 18.48 16.85 6.83
C GLN A 67 18.12 15.55 6.09
N GLY A 68 16.85 15.13 6.14
CA GLY A 68 16.28 13.98 5.40
C GLY A 68 17.12 12.70 5.41
N PHE A 69 16.91 11.88 4.38
CA PHE A 69 17.76 10.72 4.08
C PHE A 69 18.40 10.89 2.70
N SER A 70 19.69 10.58 2.60
CA SER A 70 20.45 10.61 1.34
C SER A 70 20.31 9.31 0.55
N SER A 71 19.91 8.21 1.18
CA SER A 71 19.70 6.94 0.46
C SER A 71 18.67 6.07 1.15
N TYR A 72 18.10 5.12 0.41
CA TYR A 72 17.25 4.09 1.00
C TYR A 72 18.03 3.16 1.95
N GLY A 73 19.36 3.05 1.78
CA GLY A 73 20.21 2.29 2.70
C GLY A 73 20.26 2.92 4.10
N GLN A 74 20.37 4.25 4.17
CA GLN A 74 20.32 4.97 5.46
C GLN A 74 18.98 4.79 6.17
N ILE A 75 17.88 4.66 5.42
CA ILE A 75 16.56 4.38 6.03
C ILE A 75 16.54 2.97 6.64
N VAL A 76 17.15 1.99 5.97
CA VAL A 76 17.25 0.61 6.52
C VAL A 76 18.08 0.61 7.80
N GLU A 77 19.24 1.27 7.78
CA GLU A 77 20.13 1.35 8.94
C GLU A 77 19.47 2.11 10.11
N TRP A 78 18.79 3.22 9.84
CA TRP A 78 18.04 3.96 10.85
C TRP A 78 16.93 3.13 11.50
N LEU A 79 16.19 2.34 10.70
CA LEU A 79 15.16 1.43 11.22
C LEU A 79 15.74 0.31 12.09
N GLU A 80 16.94 -0.17 11.76
CA GLU A 80 17.64 -1.17 12.55
C GLU A 80 18.22 -0.59 13.84
N GLN A 81 18.74 0.63 13.81
CA GLN A 81 19.34 1.30 14.97
C GLN A 81 18.30 1.79 15.98
N GLU A 82 17.23 2.47 15.55
CA GLU A 82 16.24 3.04 16.48
C GLU A 82 15.13 2.07 16.87
N PHE A 83 14.79 1.12 15.99
CA PHE A 83 13.62 0.24 16.19
C PHE A 83 13.96 -1.25 16.15
N HIS A 84 15.23 -1.62 15.97
CA HIS A 84 15.68 -3.01 15.82
C HIS A 84 14.88 -3.79 14.75
N LEU A 85 14.39 -3.07 13.73
CA LEU A 85 13.52 -3.63 12.71
C LEU A 85 14.32 -3.95 11.45
N GLN A 86 14.62 -5.23 11.25
CA GLN A 86 15.31 -5.68 10.04
C GLN A 86 14.36 -5.69 8.84
N VAL A 87 14.45 -4.64 8.02
CA VAL A 87 13.66 -4.49 6.80
C VAL A 87 14.55 -4.62 5.56
N LYS A 88 14.12 -5.45 4.61
CA LYS A 88 14.80 -5.56 3.31
C LYS A 88 14.73 -4.24 2.54
N TYR A 89 15.84 -3.83 1.94
CA TYR A 89 15.95 -2.65 1.07
C TYR A 89 14.80 -2.51 0.06
N LYS A 90 14.43 -3.60 -0.63
CA LYS A 90 13.34 -3.61 -1.63
C LYS A 90 11.99 -3.17 -1.03
N THR A 91 11.73 -3.50 0.23
CA THR A 91 10.52 -3.10 0.95
C THR A 91 10.52 -1.60 1.19
N ILE A 92 11.65 -1.05 1.66
CA ILE A 92 11.82 0.39 1.87
C ILE A 92 11.72 1.16 0.57
N TYR A 93 12.42 0.72 -0.48
CA TYR A 93 12.30 1.32 -1.81
C TYR A 93 10.84 1.36 -2.27
N ARG A 94 10.11 0.24 -2.18
CA ARG A 94 8.70 0.20 -2.60
C ARG A 94 7.84 1.14 -1.76
N LEU A 95 8.04 1.14 -0.44
CA LEU A 95 7.27 1.95 0.49
C LEU A 95 7.52 3.45 0.27
N VAL A 96 8.77 3.87 0.27
CA VAL A 96 9.14 5.28 0.13
C VAL A 96 8.77 5.82 -1.26
N ARG A 97 9.04 5.05 -2.33
CA ARG A 97 8.81 5.50 -3.71
C ARG A 97 7.34 5.47 -4.11
N TYR A 98 6.61 4.39 -3.80
CA TYR A 98 5.24 4.20 -4.32
C TYR A 98 4.16 4.56 -3.32
N GLN A 99 4.36 4.28 -2.02
CA GLN A 99 3.34 4.55 -1.00
C GLN A 99 3.47 5.97 -0.46
N LEU A 100 4.67 6.38 -0.03
CA LEU A 100 4.93 7.70 0.52
C LEU A 100 5.21 8.77 -0.56
N LYS A 101 5.58 8.35 -1.78
CA LYS A 101 5.94 9.22 -2.91
C LYS A 101 6.98 10.29 -2.54
N ALA A 102 7.83 10.02 -1.54
CA ALA A 102 8.81 10.97 -1.05
C ALA A 102 10.06 10.99 -1.95
N THR A 103 10.68 12.16 -2.10
CA THR A 103 11.95 12.34 -2.79
C THR A 103 13.10 12.32 -1.78
N LEU A 104 14.16 11.58 -2.10
CA LEU A 104 15.38 11.58 -1.29
C LEU A 104 16.05 12.95 -1.37
N LYS A 105 16.64 13.39 -0.26
CA LYS A 105 17.35 14.68 -0.16
C LYS A 105 18.78 14.52 -0.64
N VAL A 106 18.95 14.13 -1.90
CA VAL A 106 20.28 13.95 -2.54
C VAL A 106 20.54 15.15 -3.46
N PRO A 107 21.71 15.78 -3.39
CA PRO A 107 22.07 16.80 -4.36
C PRO A 107 22.08 16.17 -5.76
N ARG A 108 21.58 16.92 -6.76
CA ARG A 108 21.65 16.47 -8.15
C ARG A 108 23.13 16.26 -8.53
N PRO A 109 23.50 15.13 -9.15
CA PRO A 109 24.87 14.93 -9.64
C PRO A 109 25.28 16.09 -10.55
N VAL A 110 26.44 16.68 -10.26
CA VAL A 110 27.07 17.74 -11.06
C VAL A 110 28.10 17.12 -12.02
N SER A 111 28.31 17.74 -13.18
CA SER A 111 29.32 17.24 -14.13
C SER A 111 30.72 17.45 -13.55
N LYS A 112 31.65 16.53 -13.81
CA LYS A 112 33.05 16.67 -13.38
C LYS A 112 33.75 17.88 -14.01
N GLU A 113 33.32 18.27 -15.21
CA GLU A 113 33.86 19.40 -15.97
C GLU A 113 33.14 20.72 -15.64
N GLN A 114 32.25 20.71 -14.65
CA GLN A 114 31.48 21.89 -14.28
C GLN A 114 32.38 22.93 -13.64
N ASN A 115 32.65 24.02 -14.37
CA ASN A 115 33.40 25.16 -13.86
C ASN A 115 32.59 25.91 -12.79
N GLU A 116 33.12 25.96 -11.56
CA GLU A 116 32.49 26.60 -10.40
C GLU A 116 32.23 28.10 -10.62
N GLU A 117 33.13 28.79 -11.36
CA GLU A 117 33.02 30.22 -11.67
C GLU A 117 31.88 30.51 -12.65
N ALA A 118 31.66 29.63 -13.62
CA ALA A 118 30.54 29.76 -14.55
C ALA A 118 29.19 29.51 -13.85
N VAL A 119 29.16 28.60 -12.86
CA VAL A 119 27.95 28.28 -12.10
C VAL A 119 27.53 29.43 -11.18
N SER A 120 28.48 30.17 -10.60
CA SER A 120 28.16 31.34 -9.78
C SER A 120 27.61 32.49 -10.62
N LEU A 121 28.09 32.69 -11.84
CA LEU A 121 27.59 33.70 -12.79
C LEU A 121 26.16 33.41 -13.29
N PHE A 122 25.80 32.13 -13.50
CA PHE A 122 24.46 31.74 -13.97
C PHE A 122 23.39 31.72 -12.87
N LYS A 123 23.78 31.73 -11.58
CA LYS A 123 22.82 31.83 -10.49
C LYS A 123 22.22 33.23 -10.48
N LYS A 124 20.95 33.36 -10.89
CA LYS A 124 20.19 34.63 -10.82
C LYS A 124 20.25 35.19 -9.40
N THR A 125 20.96 36.29 -9.23
CA THR A 125 20.80 37.22 -8.12
C THR A 125 19.42 37.85 -8.27
N PHE A 126 18.42 37.28 -7.62
CA PHE A 126 17.20 38.02 -7.34
C PHE A 126 17.57 39.07 -6.29
N LEU A 127 17.68 40.32 -6.73
CA LEU A 127 17.62 41.50 -5.86
C LEU A 127 16.23 41.60 -5.23
#